data_AF-A0AAW1Q0S4-F1
#
_entry.id   AF-A0AAW1Q0S4-F1
#
_cell.length_a   1.000
_cell.length_b   1.000
_cell.length_c   1.000
_cell.angle_alpha   90.00
_cell.angle_beta   90.00
_cell.angle_gamma   90.00
#
_symmetry.space_group_name_H-M   'P 1'
#
loop_
_entity.id
_entity.type
_entity.pdbx_description
1 polymer ?
#
loop_
_entity_poly.entity_id
_entity_poly.type
_entity_poly.pdbx_seq_one_letter_code
_entity_poly.pdbx_strand_id
1 'polypeptide(L)'
;MEPIPLGRLGELHVQRMCTIRLKGSACPQAVYRSKHWRQPIHAQAGASRDGHPAHTDWYPVHYARDLVPGQPQRVTLFDEAIVVARRGGGLGPIAMVDRCPHRAAALSEGRITEDGRLQCAYHGWTFDGSSGQCTNIPQVEHGGVMMGKTCATALPACEHQGIVWVYPSPGATPSTSTIPGLPELDLEGWTSDDFIRDMPVDFSLLIENVADPDHGIWAHQTTNFDSFAASADYPMHVEVTQDTGRLQVTGKVPAVLKLTGKTEQERTKAMPGEKGTAAEQTAIITFEPPCMVRWSRHDAAGNTRFIAGFYAMPIGTGRTRFFTRYARNIAPKIHPPRWLIHIALNSFVDQDTYLLATQQEVTLSEEFKEIAAARTASSHSDGAEHGSSPLKRRRWYCHRSPSDNLLVTVGKWLDAALPTLPNRYTALLEAGAADGAAPIIRSEPREVVLDRFACQTALCPESMAAYNNLRRARTVCAVSAALGAVGLLSYAVAASLGGHLSWAATLKGGGLVSLAAAASLASHTLAKQFTYVYTRQKQVTDLAKLTKLTAHMGKTNVGADVKAGPR
;
A
#
# COMPACT_ATOMS: atom_id res chain seq x y z
N MET A 1 -38.86 52.44 -21.31
CA MET A 1 -38.63 52.86 -19.92
C MET A 1 -37.27 52.34 -19.51
N GLU A 2 -36.44 53.24 -19.00
CA GLU A 2 -35.02 53.09 -18.69
C GLU A 2 -34.72 51.99 -17.66
N PRO A 3 -33.47 51.47 -17.62
CA PRO A 3 -32.96 50.66 -16.52
C PRO A 3 -32.38 51.55 -15.41
N ILE A 4 -32.73 51.28 -14.15
CA ILE A 4 -32.10 51.90 -12.96
C ILE A 4 -31.51 50.78 -12.06
N PRO A 5 -30.36 51.03 -11.39
CA PRO A 5 -29.27 50.07 -11.28
C PRO A 5 -29.01 49.51 -9.87
N LEU A 6 -28.02 48.61 -9.83
CA LEU A 6 -27.32 48.03 -8.67
C LEU A 6 -27.15 48.98 -7.47
N GLY A 7 -27.59 48.50 -6.30
CA GLY A 7 -27.28 49.12 -5.02
C GLY A 7 -27.67 48.25 -3.83
N ARG A 8 -26.67 47.54 -3.29
CA ARG A 8 -26.56 46.97 -1.93
C ARG A 8 -27.68 46.02 -1.45
N LEU A 9 -27.29 44.77 -1.24
CA LEU A 9 -27.56 44.01 -0.01
C LEU A 9 -26.45 42.95 0.13
N GLY A 10 -25.36 43.38 0.75
CA GLY A 10 -24.46 42.46 1.44
C GLY A 10 -25.14 41.96 2.72
N GLU A 11 -24.61 40.86 3.26
CA GLU A 11 -25.06 40.14 4.46
C GLU A 11 -26.26 39.21 4.24
N LEU A 12 -25.95 37.95 3.91
CA LEU A 12 -26.62 36.70 4.35
C LEU A 12 -26.35 35.60 3.33
N HIS A 13 -25.11 35.11 3.23
CA HIS A 13 -24.80 33.85 2.52
C HIS A 13 -23.50 33.19 3.04
N VAL A 14 -23.42 32.93 4.35
CA VAL A 14 -22.41 32.03 4.94
C VAL A 14 -23.10 31.10 5.93
N GLN A 15 -24.12 30.37 5.50
CA GLN A 15 -24.76 29.33 6.34
C GLN A 15 -25.69 28.44 5.50
N ARG A 16 -25.17 27.71 4.50
CA ARG A 16 -25.90 26.60 3.82
C ARG A 16 -25.04 25.77 2.86
N MET A 17 -23.87 25.32 3.29
CA MET A 17 -23.14 24.23 2.60
C MET A 17 -22.46 23.32 3.62
N CYS A 18 -23.25 22.74 4.52
CA CYS A 18 -22.75 21.72 5.43
C CYS A 18 -23.91 20.87 5.96
N THR A 19 -24.66 20.19 5.08
CA THR A 19 -25.52 19.03 5.41
C THR A 19 -26.32 18.55 4.20
N ILE A 20 -25.68 17.74 3.34
CA ILE A 20 -26.39 16.65 2.65
C ILE A 20 -25.50 15.42 2.76
N ARG A 21 -25.52 14.79 3.95
CA ARG A 21 -25.07 13.40 4.11
C ARG A 21 -26.24 12.53 3.69
N LEU A 22 -26.08 11.82 2.57
CA LEU A 22 -26.96 10.73 2.18
C LEU A 22 -26.95 9.67 3.28
N LYS A 23 -28.14 9.33 3.79
CA LYS A 23 -28.37 8.14 4.61
C LYS A 23 -28.06 6.90 3.76
N GLY A 24 -27.09 6.10 4.19
CA GLY A 24 -26.79 4.77 3.61
C GLY A 24 -25.32 4.60 3.29
N SER A 25 -24.69 3.61 3.93
CA SER A 25 -23.27 3.24 3.91
C SER A 25 -22.32 4.22 4.62
N ALA A 26 -22.05 3.93 5.89
CA ALA A 26 -20.86 4.41 6.55
C ALA A 26 -19.63 3.92 5.77
N CYS A 27 -18.72 4.84 5.43
CA CYS A 27 -17.39 4.51 4.94
C CYS A 27 -16.65 3.72 6.04
N PRO A 28 -16.03 2.55 5.75
CA PRO A 28 -15.29 1.77 6.74
C PRO A 28 -14.11 2.51 7.40
N GLN A 29 -13.66 3.63 6.86
CA GLN A 29 -12.62 4.48 7.48
C GLN A 29 -13.02 5.06 8.85
N ALA A 30 -14.30 4.98 9.24
CA ALA A 30 -14.79 5.61 10.47
C ALA A 30 -14.56 4.79 11.77
N VAL A 31 -14.02 3.56 11.72
CA VAL A 31 -13.98 2.68 12.90
C VAL A 31 -12.67 2.69 13.70
N TYR A 32 -11.55 3.18 13.18
CA TYR A 32 -10.31 3.27 13.97
C TYR A 32 -10.07 4.68 14.54
N ARG A 33 -10.89 5.07 15.53
CA ARG A 33 -10.60 6.21 16.41
C ARG A 33 -9.93 5.70 17.68
N SER A 34 -8.59 5.68 17.71
CA SER A 34 -7.86 5.45 18.95
C SER A 34 -8.04 6.67 19.86
N LYS A 35 -8.88 6.53 20.89
CA LYS A 35 -8.67 7.24 22.16
C LYS A 35 -7.32 6.75 22.66
N HIS A 36 -6.31 7.61 22.67
CA HIS A 36 -5.17 7.67 23.58
C HIS A 36 -4.05 8.49 22.93
N TRP A 37 -3.53 9.44 23.71
CA TRP A 37 -2.61 10.50 23.32
C TRP A 37 -1.24 9.85 23.16
N ARG A 38 -0.87 9.56 21.91
CA ARG A 38 0.39 8.88 21.58
C ARG A 38 1.57 9.77 21.95
N GLN A 39 2.68 9.13 22.36
CA GLN A 39 3.91 9.87 22.56
C GLN A 39 4.32 10.49 21.20
N PRO A 40 4.65 11.78 21.16
CA PRO A 40 5.11 12.38 19.92
C PRO A 40 6.42 11.71 19.47
N ILE A 41 6.76 11.83 18.17
CA ILE A 41 7.98 11.33 17.51
C ILE A 41 9.31 11.75 18.22
N HIS A 42 9.24 12.49 19.34
CA HIS A 42 10.36 12.99 20.13
C HIS A 42 11.00 12.00 21.13
N ALA A 43 10.64 10.72 21.14
CA ALA A 43 11.24 9.77 22.08
C ALA A 43 12.65 9.34 21.63
N GLN A 44 13.69 9.92 22.25
CA GLN A 44 15.05 9.36 22.23
C GLN A 44 15.08 8.01 22.96
N ALA A 45 15.66 6.98 22.34
CA ALA A 45 16.66 6.07 22.96
C ALA A 45 16.97 4.83 22.09
N GLY A 46 18.25 4.46 22.07
CA GLY A 46 18.76 3.17 21.59
C GLY A 46 19.37 3.24 20.18
N ALA A 47 20.70 3.34 20.09
CA ALA A 47 21.41 3.19 18.82
C ALA A 47 21.40 1.72 18.37
N SER A 48 21.16 1.49 17.08
CA SER A 48 21.46 0.19 16.45
C SER A 48 22.99 -0.02 16.43
N ARG A 49 23.45 -1.24 16.10
CA ARG A 49 24.89 -1.56 16.01
C ARG A 49 25.68 -0.69 15.02
N ASP A 50 24.98 0.07 14.17
CA ASP A 50 25.54 1.01 13.19
C ASP A 50 25.46 2.48 13.68
N GLY A 51 25.03 2.73 14.92
CA GLY A 51 25.04 4.05 15.57
C GLY A 51 23.80 4.92 15.32
N HIS A 52 22.91 4.56 14.39
CA HIS A 52 21.76 5.38 14.00
C HIS A 52 20.42 4.63 14.20
N PRO A 53 19.41 5.23 14.86
CA PRO A 53 18.07 4.65 14.95
C PRO A 53 17.41 4.45 13.58
N ALA A 54 16.57 3.43 13.41
CA ALA A 54 15.93 3.20 12.11
C ALA A 54 14.93 4.31 11.74
N HIS A 55 14.32 4.97 12.73
CA HIS A 55 13.37 6.06 12.50
C HIS A 55 14.02 7.38 12.11
N THR A 56 15.35 7.48 12.07
CA THR A 56 16.07 8.67 11.61
C THR A 56 16.47 8.50 10.14
N ASP A 57 15.52 8.07 9.30
CA ASP A 57 15.70 7.85 7.86
C ASP A 57 14.51 8.40 7.06
N TRP A 58 14.66 8.42 5.73
CA TRP A 58 13.60 8.83 4.82
C TRP A 58 12.56 7.72 4.61
N TYR A 59 11.28 8.07 4.75
CA TYR A 59 10.15 7.16 4.52
C TYR A 59 9.25 7.69 3.39
N PRO A 60 8.85 6.84 2.43
CA PRO A 60 7.93 7.22 1.38
C PRO A 60 6.51 7.21 1.96
N VAL A 61 5.77 8.31 1.86
CA VAL A 61 4.45 8.44 2.51
C VAL A 61 3.28 8.59 1.55
N HIS A 62 3.54 9.06 0.33
CA HIS A 62 2.51 9.27 -0.69
C HIS A 62 3.10 9.45 -2.09
N TYR A 63 2.37 9.12 -3.15
CA TYR A 63 2.73 9.61 -4.49
C TYR A 63 2.38 11.09 -4.61
N ALA A 64 3.30 11.89 -5.15
CA ALA A 64 3.13 13.34 -5.28
C ALA A 64 1.95 13.70 -6.19
N ARG A 65 1.73 12.93 -7.27
CA ARG A 65 0.58 13.10 -8.18
C ARG A 65 -0.78 12.85 -7.54
N ASP A 66 -0.82 12.11 -6.44
CA ASP A 66 -2.05 11.79 -5.71
C ASP A 66 -2.36 12.82 -4.63
N LEU A 67 -1.46 13.78 -4.41
CA LEU A 67 -1.74 14.92 -3.55
C LEU A 67 -2.64 15.91 -4.27
N VAL A 68 -3.85 16.10 -3.76
CA VAL A 68 -4.84 17.00 -4.36
C VAL A 68 -4.39 18.45 -4.13
N PRO A 69 -4.19 19.26 -5.19
CA PRO A 69 -3.77 20.64 -5.04
C PRO A 69 -4.70 21.43 -4.12
N GLY A 70 -4.13 22.20 -3.19
CA GLY A 70 -4.88 23.01 -2.23
C GLY A 70 -5.47 22.25 -1.04
N GLN A 71 -5.50 20.91 -1.07
CA GLN A 71 -6.10 20.07 -0.04
C GLN A 71 -5.01 19.30 0.72
N PRO A 72 -4.75 19.66 1.98
CA PRO A 72 -3.91 18.86 2.86
C PRO A 72 -4.52 17.46 3.06
N GLN A 73 -3.68 16.45 3.19
CA GLN A 73 -4.10 15.07 3.37
C GLN A 73 -3.39 14.46 4.58
N ARG A 74 -4.11 13.62 5.32
CA ARG A 74 -3.52 12.86 6.42
C ARG A 74 -2.84 11.61 5.88
N VAL A 75 -1.61 11.38 6.33
CA VAL A 75 -0.91 10.10 6.30
C VAL A 75 -0.54 9.71 7.73
N THR A 76 -0.15 8.46 7.93
CA THR A 76 0.26 7.97 9.26
C THR A 76 1.59 7.24 9.12
N LEU A 77 2.54 7.54 10.00
CA LEU A 77 3.87 6.94 10.05
C LEU A 77 4.21 6.67 11.51
N PHE A 78 4.57 5.44 11.85
CA PHE A 78 4.82 5.03 13.24
C PHE A 78 3.69 5.41 14.21
N ASP A 79 2.45 5.17 13.80
CA ASP A 79 1.25 5.52 14.55
C ASP A 79 1.02 7.04 14.78
N GLU A 80 1.91 7.92 14.29
CA GLU A 80 1.72 9.36 14.33
C GLU A 80 1.02 9.84 13.06
N ALA A 81 -0.03 10.64 13.23
CA ALA A 81 -0.70 11.29 12.12
C ALA A 81 0.13 12.48 11.62
N ILE A 82 0.38 12.52 10.32
CA ILE A 82 1.16 13.55 9.63
C ILE A 82 0.26 14.17 8.56
N VAL A 83 0.22 15.49 8.49
CA VAL A 83 -0.40 16.21 7.37
C VAL A 83 0.65 16.37 6.28
N VAL A 84 0.30 15.95 5.06
CA VAL A 84 1.09 16.20 3.86
C VAL A 84 0.29 17.04 2.88
N ALA A 85 0.95 17.95 2.18
CA ALA A 85 0.28 18.76 1.16
C ALA A 85 1.24 19.18 0.05
N ARG A 86 0.72 19.31 -1.17
CA ARG A 86 1.45 19.89 -2.28
C ARG A 86 1.36 21.42 -2.21
N ARG A 87 2.50 22.09 -2.33
CA ARG A 87 2.57 23.55 -2.50
C ARG A 87 2.66 23.90 -3.99
N GLY A 88 2.10 25.04 -4.37
CA GLY A 88 2.32 25.61 -5.70
C GLY A 88 3.75 26.13 -5.88
N GLY A 89 4.11 26.48 -7.12
CA GLY A 89 5.32 27.28 -7.40
C GLY A 89 6.67 26.61 -7.13
N GLY A 90 6.74 25.28 -7.05
CA GLY A 90 8.01 24.56 -6.85
C GLY A 90 8.54 24.56 -5.41
N LEU A 91 7.74 24.99 -4.43
CA LEU A 91 8.14 25.13 -3.02
C LEU A 91 8.30 23.79 -2.24
N GLY A 92 8.22 22.65 -2.92
CA GLY A 92 8.24 21.31 -2.30
C GLY A 92 6.95 20.96 -1.53
N PRO A 93 6.87 19.74 -0.96
CA PRO A 93 5.74 19.34 -0.13
C PRO A 93 5.80 19.95 1.28
N ILE A 94 4.64 20.04 1.93
CA ILE A 94 4.53 20.27 3.38
C ILE A 94 4.46 18.90 4.07
N ALA A 95 5.16 18.74 5.19
CA ALA A 95 4.90 17.68 6.15
C ALA A 95 4.96 18.23 7.58
N MET A 96 3.93 17.98 8.37
CA MET A 96 3.87 18.35 9.79
C MET A 96 3.14 17.29 10.58
N VAL A 97 3.37 17.20 11.89
CA VAL A 97 2.46 16.47 12.78
C VAL A 97 1.04 17.02 12.60
N ASP A 98 0.07 16.15 12.38
CA ASP A 98 -1.31 16.50 12.05
C ASP A 98 -2.11 16.98 13.28
N ARG A 99 -1.60 18.00 13.95
CA ARG A 99 -2.11 18.52 15.20
C ARG A 99 -1.81 20.01 15.31
N CYS A 100 -2.86 20.82 15.24
CA CYS A 100 -2.76 22.26 15.44
C CYS A 100 -2.35 22.57 16.89
N PRO A 101 -1.29 23.36 17.13
CA PRO A 101 -0.80 23.66 18.48
C PRO A 101 -1.80 24.46 19.33
N HIS A 102 -2.80 25.09 18.72
CA HIS A 102 -3.83 25.86 19.43
C HIS A 102 -4.76 24.95 20.27
N ARG A 103 -5.46 24.00 19.63
CA ARG A 103 -6.44 23.11 20.29
C ARG A 103 -6.49 21.71 19.69
N ALA A 104 -5.35 21.24 19.17
CA ALA A 104 -5.16 19.90 18.63
C ALA A 104 -6.09 19.49 17.47
N ALA A 105 -6.74 20.45 16.79
CA ALA A 105 -7.49 20.15 15.57
C ALA A 105 -6.55 19.58 14.50
N ALA A 106 -7.06 18.62 13.71
CA ALA A 106 -6.32 18.07 12.58
C ALA A 106 -6.03 19.19 11.57
N LEU A 107 -4.75 19.35 11.22
CA LEU A 107 -4.30 20.29 10.19
C LEU A 107 -4.63 19.77 8.78
N SER A 108 -4.79 18.45 8.62
CA SER A 108 -5.21 17.81 7.38
C SER A 108 -6.61 18.23 6.93
N GLU A 109 -7.47 18.67 7.85
CA GLU A 109 -8.80 19.21 7.54
C GLU A 109 -8.73 20.68 7.08
N GLY A 110 -7.52 21.25 7.03
CA GLY A 110 -7.24 22.63 6.64
C GLY A 110 -7.25 22.88 5.14
N ARG A 111 -6.52 23.92 4.74
CA ARG A 111 -6.36 24.34 3.34
C ARG A 111 -4.97 24.93 3.11
N ILE A 112 -4.50 24.88 1.86
CA ILE A 112 -3.31 25.62 1.45
C ILE A 112 -3.72 27.01 0.97
N THR A 113 -3.13 28.03 1.56
CA THR A 113 -3.34 29.44 1.18
C THR A 113 -2.63 29.76 -0.14
N GLU A 114 -2.99 30.86 -0.80
CA GLU A 114 -2.45 31.25 -2.11
C GLU A 114 -0.92 31.40 -2.12
N ASP A 115 -0.35 31.83 -0.99
CA ASP A 115 1.09 31.95 -0.73
C ASP A 115 1.76 30.62 -0.30
N GLY A 116 1.04 29.50 -0.37
CA GLY A 116 1.58 28.16 -0.15
C GLY A 116 1.81 27.80 1.32
N ARG A 117 1.07 28.41 2.26
CA ARG A 117 1.09 28.09 3.70
C ARG A 117 -0.06 27.18 4.09
N LEU A 118 0.05 26.51 5.24
CA LEU A 118 -1.00 25.61 5.75
C LEU A 118 -1.90 26.36 6.73
N GLN A 119 -3.19 26.47 6.43
CA GLN A 119 -4.15 27.12 7.31
C GLN A 119 -5.10 26.11 7.96
N CYS A 120 -5.17 26.13 9.29
CA CYS A 120 -6.06 25.28 10.08
C CYS A 120 -7.52 25.66 9.85
N ALA A 121 -8.38 24.67 9.59
CA ALA A 121 -9.81 24.89 9.37
C ALA A 121 -10.60 25.32 10.62
N TYR A 122 -10.05 25.16 11.82
CA TYR A 122 -10.79 25.47 13.03
C TYR A 122 -10.84 26.99 13.30
N HIS A 123 -9.70 27.63 13.51
CA HIS A 123 -9.62 29.05 13.85
C HIS A 123 -8.78 29.87 12.87
N GLY A 124 -8.38 29.30 11.73
CA GLY A 124 -7.66 30.01 10.67
C GLY A 124 -6.20 30.34 10.98
N TRP A 125 -5.61 29.73 12.01
CA TRP A 125 -4.17 29.85 12.27
C TRP A 125 -3.39 29.32 11.08
N THR A 126 -2.43 30.10 10.59
CA THR A 126 -1.64 29.78 9.40
C THR A 126 -0.20 29.47 9.79
N PHE A 127 0.35 28.41 9.19
CA PHE A 127 1.69 27.91 9.48
C PHE A 127 2.53 27.91 8.20
N ASP A 128 3.76 28.39 8.31
CA ASP A 128 4.75 28.26 7.24
C ASP A 128 5.00 26.78 6.93
N GLY A 129 4.94 26.43 5.64
CA GLY A 129 4.97 25.04 5.19
C GLY A 129 6.26 24.29 5.45
N SER A 130 7.38 25.01 5.60
CA SER A 130 8.72 24.41 5.77
C SER A 130 9.15 24.36 7.24
N SER A 131 8.93 25.46 7.98
CA SER A 131 9.37 25.61 9.37
C SER A 131 8.30 25.25 10.39
N GLY A 132 7.01 25.25 10.01
CA GLY A 132 5.89 25.13 10.94
C GLY A 132 5.65 26.39 11.78
N GLN A 133 6.38 27.48 11.53
CA GLN A 133 6.21 28.74 12.24
C GLN A 133 4.80 29.28 12.03
N CYS A 134 4.14 29.70 13.11
CA CYS A 134 2.84 30.34 12.97
C CYS A 134 3.01 31.75 12.41
N THR A 135 2.46 31.98 11.22
CA THR A 135 2.64 33.21 10.44
C THR A 135 1.45 34.17 10.56
N ASN A 136 0.27 33.65 10.93
CA ASN A 136 -0.92 34.47 11.09
C ASN A 136 -1.91 33.84 12.09
N ILE A 137 -2.44 34.67 12.99
CA ILE A 137 -3.63 34.38 13.80
C ILE A 137 -4.65 35.46 13.46
N PRO A 138 -5.73 35.13 12.72
CA PRO A 138 -6.70 36.14 12.27
C PRO A 138 -7.36 36.96 13.39
N GLN A 139 -7.37 36.44 14.62
CA GLN A 139 -8.04 37.04 15.78
C GLN A 139 -7.13 37.97 16.61
N VAL A 140 -5.85 38.14 16.25
CA VAL A 140 -4.90 39.01 16.95
C VAL A 140 -4.49 40.14 16.02
N GLU A 141 -4.48 41.38 16.51
CA GLU A 141 -4.00 42.53 15.74
C GLU A 141 -2.52 42.36 15.34
N HIS A 142 -2.16 42.86 14.15
CA HIS A 142 -0.89 42.56 13.48
C HIS A 142 0.33 42.94 14.33
N GLY A 143 1.35 42.07 14.39
CA GLY A 143 2.71 42.50 14.72
C GLY A 143 3.57 41.61 15.62
N GLY A 144 3.07 40.50 16.16
CA GLY A 144 3.89 39.61 16.99
C GLY A 144 4.53 38.47 16.18
N VAL A 145 5.86 38.35 16.19
CA VAL A 145 6.53 37.10 15.81
C VAL A 145 6.11 36.03 16.81
N MET A 146 5.33 35.05 16.36
CA MET A 146 4.76 34.04 17.25
C MET A 146 5.74 32.89 17.41
N MET A 147 6.49 32.94 18.51
CA MET A 147 7.55 31.97 18.83
C MET A 147 7.10 30.97 19.90
N GLY A 148 7.64 29.75 19.83
CA GLY A 148 7.46 28.72 20.85
C GLY A 148 6.17 27.90 20.65
N LYS A 149 5.29 27.90 21.65
CA LYS A 149 4.11 27.00 21.74
C LYS A 149 3.08 27.20 20.61
N THR A 150 3.24 28.23 19.79
CA THR A 150 2.37 28.51 18.64
C THR A 150 2.78 27.77 17.37
N CYS A 151 3.99 27.22 17.28
CA CYS A 151 4.48 26.57 16.07
C CYS A 151 3.90 25.16 15.92
N ALA A 152 3.55 24.78 14.68
CA ALA A 152 3.29 23.40 14.32
C ALA A 152 4.62 22.64 14.24
N THR A 153 4.59 21.33 14.53
CA THR A 153 5.79 20.48 14.44
C THR A 153 6.03 20.10 12.99
N ALA A 154 6.89 20.84 12.29
CA ALA A 154 7.30 20.52 10.93
C ALA A 154 8.27 19.33 10.88
N LEU A 155 8.16 18.54 9.81
CA LEU A 155 9.00 17.40 9.50
C LEU A 155 9.70 17.66 8.16
N PRO A 156 11.01 17.38 8.03
CA PRO A 156 11.67 17.48 6.74
C PRO A 156 10.97 16.59 5.71
N ALA A 157 10.69 17.17 4.54
CA ALA A 157 10.02 16.47 3.46
C ALA A 157 10.54 16.95 2.11
N CYS A 158 10.57 16.04 1.14
CA CYS A 158 10.91 16.35 -0.24
C CYS A 158 10.14 15.46 -1.20
N GLU A 159 10.10 15.87 -2.46
CA GLU A 159 9.66 15.02 -3.55
C GLU A 159 10.89 14.43 -4.24
N HIS A 160 10.96 13.11 -4.36
CA HIS A 160 12.03 12.42 -5.10
C HIS A 160 11.42 11.31 -5.96
N GLN A 161 11.74 11.33 -7.26
CA GLN A 161 11.16 10.49 -8.30
C GLN A 161 9.61 10.43 -8.31
N GLY A 162 8.92 11.49 -7.88
CA GLY A 162 7.44 11.52 -7.83
C GLY A 162 6.80 10.87 -6.60
N ILE A 163 7.62 10.50 -5.60
CA ILE A 163 7.18 10.11 -4.26
C ILE A 163 7.47 11.25 -3.28
N VAL A 164 6.54 11.51 -2.37
CA VAL A 164 6.75 12.38 -1.20
C VAL A 164 7.40 11.56 -0.10
N TRP A 165 8.58 12.01 0.32
CA TRP A 165 9.37 11.43 1.39
C TRP A 165 9.31 12.32 2.62
N VAL A 166 9.21 11.69 3.79
CA VAL A 166 9.22 12.36 5.10
C VAL A 166 10.32 11.77 5.95
N TYR A 167 11.08 12.64 6.59
CA TYR A 167 12.06 12.28 7.61
C TYR A 167 11.45 12.55 8.99
N PRO A 168 11.12 11.52 9.80
CA PRO A 168 10.38 11.71 11.05
C PRO A 168 11.32 12.13 12.19
N SER A 169 12.00 13.26 12.01
CA SER A 169 12.80 13.92 13.04
C SER A 169 12.69 15.42 12.88
N PRO A 170 11.83 16.08 13.67
CA PRO A 170 11.65 17.53 13.63
C PRO A 170 12.98 18.28 13.80
N GLY A 171 13.22 19.28 12.95
CA GLY A 171 14.43 20.11 13.01
C GLY A 171 15.68 19.48 12.38
N ALA A 172 15.63 18.23 11.90
CA ALA A 172 16.74 17.63 11.16
C ALA A 172 16.90 18.26 9.77
N THR A 173 18.13 18.22 9.23
CA THR A 173 18.44 18.62 7.85
C THR A 173 19.06 17.43 7.10
N PRO A 174 18.29 16.35 6.86
CA PRO A 174 18.79 15.15 6.20
C PRO A 174 19.18 15.42 4.74
N SER A 175 20.27 14.79 4.28
CA SER A 175 20.61 14.79 2.85
C SER A 175 19.56 14.01 2.06
N THR A 176 19.15 14.51 0.90
CA THR A 176 18.27 13.77 -0.01
C THR A 176 19.01 12.67 -0.78
N SER A 177 20.35 12.66 -0.77
CA SER A 177 21.15 11.61 -1.41
C SER A 177 21.00 10.24 -0.72
N THR A 178 20.45 10.21 0.50
CA THR A 178 20.18 8.98 1.25
C THR A 178 18.78 8.43 1.00
N ILE A 179 18.01 9.00 0.05
CA ILE A 179 16.73 8.43 -0.36
C ILE A 179 17.00 7.24 -1.28
N PRO A 180 16.46 6.04 -0.98
CA PRO A 180 16.58 4.91 -1.90
C PRO A 180 15.65 5.13 -3.10
N GLY A 181 16.16 4.83 -4.30
CA GLY A 181 15.50 5.15 -5.56
C GLY A 181 15.73 4.09 -6.63
N LEU A 182 15.14 4.30 -7.79
CA LEU A 182 15.40 3.50 -8.99
C LEU A 182 16.15 4.39 -9.99
N PRO A 183 17.49 4.36 -10.04
CA PRO A 183 18.27 5.27 -10.88
C PRO A 183 17.87 5.24 -12.35
N GLU A 184 17.32 4.11 -12.83
CA GLU A 184 16.85 3.96 -14.19
C GLU A 184 15.70 4.91 -14.53
N LEU A 185 14.88 5.31 -13.55
CA LEU A 185 13.81 6.28 -13.76
C LEU A 185 14.32 7.71 -14.01
N ASP A 186 15.60 7.98 -13.76
CA ASP A 186 16.25 9.25 -14.07
C ASP A 186 16.82 9.28 -15.52
N LEU A 187 16.81 8.13 -16.20
CA LEU A 187 17.29 8.00 -17.58
C LEU A 187 16.16 8.25 -18.60
N GLU A 188 16.53 8.78 -19.76
CA GLU A 188 15.58 9.01 -20.85
C GLU A 188 14.95 7.68 -21.33
N GLY A 189 13.65 7.72 -21.65
CA GLY A 189 12.92 6.57 -22.19
C GLY A 189 12.43 5.58 -21.14
N TRP A 190 12.68 5.82 -19.86
CA TRP A 190 12.12 5.03 -18.76
C TRP A 190 10.82 5.64 -18.22
N THR A 191 9.91 4.77 -17.80
CA THR A 191 8.67 5.14 -17.10
C THR A 191 8.41 4.14 -15.98
N SER A 192 7.57 4.51 -15.01
CA SER A 192 7.11 3.60 -13.97
C SER A 192 5.60 3.32 -14.06
N ASP A 193 5.23 2.07 -13.80
CA ASP A 193 3.87 1.70 -13.42
C ASP A 193 3.83 1.56 -11.90
N ASP A 194 2.96 2.31 -11.24
CA ASP A 194 2.99 2.44 -9.78
C ASP A 194 1.73 1.85 -9.11
N PHE A 195 1.91 1.35 -7.89
CA PHE A 195 0.83 0.87 -7.03
C PHE A 195 1.02 1.35 -5.59
N ILE A 196 -0.09 1.51 -4.88
CA ILE A 196 -0.14 1.89 -3.46
C ILE A 196 -1.26 1.10 -2.77
N ARG A 197 -0.98 0.52 -1.60
CA ARG A 197 -1.96 -0.19 -0.78
C ARG A 197 -1.56 -0.17 0.70
N ASP A 198 -2.50 0.14 1.57
CA ASP A 198 -2.38 -0.12 3.01
C ASP A 198 -2.68 -1.59 3.28
N MET A 199 -1.82 -2.26 4.03
CA MET A 199 -1.91 -3.66 4.38
C MET A 199 -1.96 -3.81 5.90
N PRO A 200 -2.88 -4.61 6.45
CA PRO A 200 -2.93 -4.95 7.88
C PRO A 200 -1.89 -6.04 8.22
N VAL A 201 -0.65 -5.78 7.82
CA VAL A 201 0.52 -6.64 8.00
C VAL A 201 1.67 -5.76 8.48
N ASP A 202 2.49 -6.26 9.41
CA ASP A 202 3.66 -5.59 9.95
C ASP A 202 4.73 -5.41 8.87
N PHE A 203 5.34 -4.24 8.83
CA PHE A 203 6.21 -3.85 7.72
C PHE A 203 7.41 -4.78 7.58
N SER A 204 7.83 -5.35 8.71
CA SER A 204 8.96 -6.26 8.75
C SER A 204 8.67 -7.61 8.10
N LEU A 205 7.44 -8.12 8.22
CA LEU A 205 7.00 -9.33 7.52
C LEU A 205 6.84 -9.07 6.03
N LEU A 206 6.42 -7.87 5.64
CA LEU A 206 6.33 -7.49 4.24
C LEU A 206 7.72 -7.36 3.60
N ILE A 207 8.70 -6.79 4.30
CA ILE A 207 10.10 -6.74 3.82
C ILE A 207 10.64 -8.15 3.61
N GLU A 208 10.47 -9.05 4.58
CA GLU A 208 10.90 -10.45 4.47
C GLU A 208 10.20 -11.16 3.31
N ASN A 209 8.88 -11.02 3.18
CA ASN A 209 8.12 -11.62 2.08
C ASN A 209 8.57 -11.13 0.70
N VAL A 210 8.79 -9.83 0.54
CA VAL A 210 9.21 -9.27 -0.75
C VAL A 210 10.67 -9.61 -1.06
N ALA A 211 11.51 -9.80 -0.04
CA ALA A 211 12.90 -10.22 -0.22
C ALA A 211 13.04 -11.74 -0.48
N ASP A 212 12.00 -12.53 -0.20
CA ASP A 212 12.01 -13.99 -0.37
C ASP A 212 11.61 -14.39 -1.80
N PRO A 213 12.54 -14.91 -2.62
CA PRO A 213 12.18 -15.39 -3.94
C PRO A 213 11.34 -16.68 -3.90
N ASP A 214 11.50 -17.55 -2.90
CA ASP A 214 10.98 -18.92 -2.92
C ASP A 214 9.46 -18.99 -2.82
N HIS A 215 8.83 -18.10 -2.03
CA HIS A 215 7.36 -18.05 -1.95
C HIS A 215 6.74 -17.78 -3.32
N GLY A 216 7.48 -17.11 -4.23
CA GLY A 216 7.13 -16.83 -5.62
C GLY A 216 6.67 -18.05 -6.42
N ILE A 217 7.21 -19.24 -6.12
CA ILE A 217 6.86 -20.48 -6.81
C ILE A 217 5.50 -21.02 -6.36
N TRP A 218 5.16 -20.83 -5.08
CA TRP A 218 4.07 -21.53 -4.42
C TRP A 218 2.85 -20.65 -4.14
N ALA A 219 3.09 -19.43 -3.63
CA ALA A 219 2.05 -18.49 -3.26
C ALA A 219 1.40 -17.87 -4.50
N HIS A 220 2.19 -17.62 -5.55
CA HIS A 220 1.75 -16.91 -6.74
C HIS A 220 1.37 -17.86 -7.89
N GLN A 221 0.09 -17.94 -8.23
CA GLN A 221 -0.43 -18.82 -9.30
C GLN A 221 -0.43 -18.19 -10.70
N THR A 222 0.24 -17.05 -10.90
CA THR A 222 0.19 -16.29 -12.16
C THR A 222 1.09 -16.89 -13.26
N THR A 223 0.60 -16.86 -14.50
CA THR A 223 1.29 -17.38 -15.70
C THR A 223 2.34 -16.44 -16.29
N ASN A 224 2.39 -15.18 -15.84
CA ASN A 224 3.22 -14.12 -16.42
C ASN A 224 4.23 -13.53 -15.42
N PHE A 225 4.50 -14.24 -14.33
CA PHE A 225 5.53 -13.86 -13.37
C PHE A 225 6.50 -15.03 -13.28
N ASP A 226 7.74 -14.80 -13.68
CA ASP A 226 8.81 -15.77 -13.52
C ASP A 226 9.11 -15.91 -12.03
N SER A 227 9.02 -17.13 -11.53
CA SER A 227 9.34 -17.43 -10.15
C SER A 227 10.84 -17.73 -10.05
N PHE A 228 11.49 -17.27 -8.97
CA PHE A 228 12.90 -17.52 -8.70
C PHE A 228 13.00 -18.38 -7.44
N ALA A 229 14.02 -19.22 -7.33
CA ALA A 229 14.32 -19.92 -6.08
C ALA A 229 15.78 -20.34 -6.06
N ALA A 230 16.31 -20.52 -4.85
CA ALA A 230 17.65 -21.06 -4.66
C ALA A 230 17.58 -22.56 -4.32
N SER A 231 18.61 -23.32 -4.71
CA SER A 231 18.77 -24.73 -4.35
C SER A 231 20.18 -25.00 -3.85
N ALA A 232 20.47 -26.23 -3.42
CA ALA A 232 21.83 -26.61 -3.04
C ALA A 232 22.82 -26.47 -4.22
N ASP A 233 22.35 -26.73 -5.44
CA ASP A 233 23.15 -26.61 -6.67
C ASP A 233 23.25 -25.15 -7.16
N TYR A 234 22.26 -24.32 -6.83
CA TYR A 234 22.19 -22.90 -7.18
C TYR A 234 21.94 -22.06 -5.92
N PRO A 235 22.92 -21.93 -5.02
CA PRO A 235 22.73 -21.21 -3.77
C PRO A 235 22.60 -19.70 -4.04
N MET A 236 21.82 -19.03 -3.21
CA MET A 236 21.76 -17.57 -3.27
C MET A 236 23.01 -16.97 -2.64
N HIS A 237 23.74 -16.20 -3.44
CA HIS A 237 24.93 -15.47 -3.00
C HIS A 237 24.51 -14.13 -2.39
N VAL A 238 24.89 -13.91 -1.13
CA VAL A 238 24.54 -12.68 -0.41
C VAL A 238 25.79 -11.82 -0.22
N GLU A 239 25.70 -10.60 -0.71
CA GLU A 239 26.71 -9.55 -0.56
C GLU A 239 26.13 -8.47 0.36
N VAL A 240 26.92 -8.06 1.36
CA VAL A 240 26.59 -6.93 2.23
C VAL A 240 27.55 -5.81 1.90
N THR A 241 27.02 -4.69 1.42
CA THR A 241 27.80 -3.48 1.14
C THR A 241 27.38 -2.37 2.07
N GLN A 242 28.31 -1.50 2.42
CA GLN A 242 28.03 -0.28 3.18
C GLN A 242 28.72 0.87 2.46
N ASP A 243 27.95 1.65 1.70
CA ASP A 243 28.45 2.81 0.97
C ASP A 243 27.84 4.08 1.56
N THR A 244 28.65 5.11 1.78
CA THR A 244 28.23 6.38 2.40
C THR A 244 27.45 6.26 3.74
N GLY A 245 27.64 5.16 4.47
CA GLY A 245 26.92 4.87 5.71
C GLY A 245 25.56 4.18 5.52
N ARG A 246 25.17 3.81 4.29
CA ARG A 246 23.96 3.04 4.02
C ARG A 246 24.29 1.57 3.78
N LEU A 247 23.75 0.72 4.64
CA LEU A 247 23.77 -0.73 4.47
C LEU A 247 22.96 -1.11 3.23
N GLN A 248 23.46 -2.02 2.42
CA GLN A 248 22.71 -2.70 1.37
C GLN A 248 22.97 -4.19 1.49
N VAL A 249 21.92 -4.99 1.39
CA VAL A 249 22.03 -6.46 1.43
C VAL A 249 21.50 -7.00 0.11
N THR A 250 22.38 -7.55 -0.70
CA THR A 250 22.07 -8.00 -2.06
C THR A 250 22.17 -9.52 -2.15
N GLY A 251 21.05 -10.18 -2.49
CA GLY A 251 21.01 -11.58 -2.89
C GLY A 251 21.03 -11.72 -4.41
N LYS A 252 21.87 -12.62 -4.93
CA LYS A 252 21.90 -13.01 -6.35
C LYS A 252 21.54 -14.48 -6.47
N VAL A 253 20.57 -14.80 -7.32
CA VAL A 253 20.11 -16.18 -7.55
C VAL A 253 19.82 -16.43 -9.03
N PRO A 254 20.27 -17.57 -9.60
CA PRO A 254 19.87 -17.99 -10.94
C PRO A 254 18.36 -18.23 -11.04
N ALA A 255 17.78 -17.95 -12.20
CA ALA A 255 16.38 -18.20 -12.47
C ALA A 255 16.11 -19.70 -12.62
N VAL A 256 15.17 -20.23 -11.83
CA VAL A 256 14.59 -21.55 -12.06
C VAL A 256 13.19 -21.33 -12.62
N LEU A 257 12.98 -21.62 -13.91
CA LEU A 257 11.64 -21.50 -14.51
C LEU A 257 10.62 -22.29 -13.69
N LYS A 258 9.49 -21.62 -13.39
CA LYS A 258 8.38 -22.12 -12.61
C LYS A 258 8.06 -23.59 -12.94
N LEU A 259 8.17 -24.45 -11.93
CA LEU A 259 7.85 -25.89 -11.99
C LEU A 259 6.34 -26.16 -12.12
N THR A 260 5.60 -25.36 -12.89
CA THR A 260 4.19 -25.66 -13.18
C THR A 260 4.10 -26.61 -14.35
N GLY A 261 4.14 -27.93 -14.10
CA GLY A 261 3.52 -29.03 -14.88
C GLY A 261 3.59 -29.04 -16.41
N LYS A 262 4.35 -28.15 -17.04
CA LYS A 262 4.44 -27.93 -18.48
C LYS A 262 5.63 -28.71 -18.99
N THR A 263 5.37 -29.51 -20.00
CA THR A 263 6.40 -30.24 -20.74
C THR A 263 7.41 -29.27 -21.34
N GLU A 264 8.63 -29.72 -21.59
CA GLU A 264 9.74 -28.91 -22.11
C GLU A 264 9.37 -28.18 -23.43
N GLN A 265 8.47 -28.74 -24.23
CA GLN A 265 7.90 -28.15 -25.45
C GLN A 265 6.93 -26.98 -25.21
N GLU A 266 6.29 -26.90 -24.04
CA GLU A 266 5.37 -25.79 -23.70
C GLU A 266 6.13 -24.60 -23.09
N ARG A 267 7.36 -24.83 -22.62
CA ARG A 267 8.27 -23.79 -22.12
C ARG A 267 8.77 -22.86 -23.25
N THR A 268 8.80 -23.34 -24.50
CA THR A 268 9.27 -22.58 -25.67
C THR A 268 8.18 -21.78 -26.40
N LYS A 269 6.91 -21.87 -25.98
CA LYS A 269 5.77 -21.22 -26.66
C LYS A 269 5.18 -20.03 -25.89
N ALA A 270 5.75 -19.65 -24.76
CA ALA A 270 5.09 -18.80 -23.77
C ALA A 270 5.35 -17.29 -23.89
N MET A 271 5.63 -16.72 -25.06
CA MET A 271 5.34 -15.31 -25.40
C MET A 271 5.59 -15.07 -26.90
N PRO A 272 4.80 -14.25 -27.63
CA PRO A 272 5.11 -13.89 -29.00
C PRO A 272 6.39 -13.03 -29.02
N GLY A 273 7.52 -13.64 -29.32
CA GLY A 273 8.86 -13.02 -29.31
C GLY A 273 9.94 -13.88 -28.66
N GLU A 274 9.57 -14.88 -27.85
CA GLU A 274 10.52 -15.77 -27.17
C GLU A 274 10.80 -17.02 -28.01
N LYS A 275 11.71 -16.89 -28.97
CA LYS A 275 12.48 -18.04 -29.46
C LYS A 275 13.80 -18.07 -28.70
N GLY A 276 13.82 -18.76 -27.56
CA GLY A 276 15.02 -19.04 -26.79
C GLY A 276 14.73 -20.12 -25.76
N THR A 277 15.67 -21.05 -25.59
CA THR A 277 15.76 -21.87 -24.37
C THR A 277 15.77 -20.96 -23.15
N ALA A 278 15.45 -21.49 -21.96
CA ALA A 278 15.66 -20.81 -20.68
C ALA A 278 17.03 -20.12 -20.67
N ALA A 279 17.08 -18.83 -21.02
CA ALA A 279 18.32 -18.09 -20.99
C ALA A 279 18.74 -18.03 -19.52
N GLU A 280 20.02 -18.21 -19.22
CA GLU A 280 20.57 -18.06 -17.87
C GLU A 280 20.26 -16.64 -17.37
N GLN A 281 19.14 -16.50 -16.67
CA GLN A 281 18.70 -15.25 -16.09
C GLN A 281 19.15 -15.22 -14.64
N THR A 282 19.56 -14.04 -14.16
CA THR A 282 19.89 -13.82 -12.76
C THR A 282 18.94 -12.80 -12.16
N ALA A 283 18.31 -13.15 -11.04
CA ALA A 283 17.61 -12.19 -10.19
C ALA A 283 18.58 -11.60 -9.17
N ILE A 284 18.51 -10.29 -9.04
CA ILE A 284 19.22 -9.52 -8.01
C ILE A 284 18.18 -8.86 -7.13
N ILE A 285 18.15 -9.25 -5.86
CA ILE A 285 17.27 -8.70 -4.83
C ILE A 285 18.14 -7.90 -3.86
N THR A 286 17.91 -6.60 -3.76
CA THR A 286 18.67 -5.71 -2.87
C THR A 286 17.73 -5.08 -1.85
N PHE A 287 17.96 -5.36 -0.56
CA PHE A 287 17.34 -4.62 0.53
C PHE A 287 18.14 -3.34 0.80
N GLU A 288 17.46 -2.21 0.68
CA GLU A 288 17.94 -0.87 1.01
C GLU A 288 17.13 -0.33 2.20
N PRO A 289 17.73 -0.33 3.41
CA PRO A 289 17.10 0.21 4.60
C PRO A 289 16.65 1.67 4.44
N PRO A 290 15.57 2.06 5.16
CA PRO A 290 14.85 1.23 6.14
C PRO A 290 13.69 0.42 5.56
N CYS A 291 13.33 0.63 4.28
CA CYS A 291 12.02 0.22 3.79
C CYS A 291 11.95 -0.23 2.32
N MET A 292 13.04 -0.22 1.55
CA MET A 292 13.00 -0.55 0.12
C MET A 292 13.62 -1.92 -0.16
N VAL A 293 12.94 -2.73 -0.97
CA VAL A 293 13.49 -3.92 -1.61
C VAL A 293 13.45 -3.71 -3.12
N ARG A 294 14.62 -3.67 -3.74
CA ARG A 294 14.77 -3.56 -5.19
C ARG A 294 14.93 -4.94 -5.79
N TRP A 295 14.20 -5.20 -6.86
CA TRP A 295 14.34 -6.38 -7.69
C TRP A 295 14.83 -5.97 -9.07
N SER A 296 15.82 -6.67 -9.60
CA SER A 296 16.21 -6.55 -11.00
C SER A 296 16.48 -7.91 -11.63
N ARG A 297 16.21 -8.02 -12.93
CA ARG A 297 16.44 -9.24 -13.71
C ARG A 297 17.37 -8.96 -14.86
N HIS A 298 18.40 -9.79 -14.99
CA HIS A 298 19.44 -9.67 -16.01
C HIS A 298 19.52 -10.96 -16.82
N ASP A 299 19.59 -10.84 -18.14
CA ASP A 299 19.88 -11.98 -19.02
C ASP A 299 21.38 -12.32 -19.02
N ALA A 300 21.76 -13.42 -19.69
CA ALA A 300 23.16 -13.87 -19.76
C ALA A 300 24.12 -12.83 -20.36
N ALA A 301 23.60 -11.87 -21.14
CA ALA A 301 24.37 -10.76 -21.70
C ALA A 301 24.42 -9.52 -20.77
N GLY A 302 23.81 -9.61 -19.59
CA GLY A 302 23.76 -8.53 -18.59
C GLY A 302 22.70 -7.47 -18.86
N ASN A 303 21.78 -7.67 -19.82
CA ASN A 303 20.75 -6.68 -20.10
C ASN A 303 19.63 -6.76 -19.07
N THR A 304 19.21 -5.60 -18.56
CA THR A 304 18.13 -5.52 -17.59
C THR A 304 16.77 -5.60 -18.25
N ARG A 305 15.96 -6.59 -17.86
CA ARG A 305 14.63 -6.85 -18.45
C ARG A 305 13.48 -6.37 -17.56
N PHE A 306 13.75 -6.16 -16.29
CA PHE A 306 12.75 -5.81 -15.29
C PHE A 306 13.44 -5.19 -14.09
N ILE A 307 12.88 -4.08 -13.62
CA ILE A 307 13.26 -3.44 -12.37
C ILE A 307 11.98 -3.12 -11.60
N ALA A 308 11.95 -3.50 -10.33
CA ALA A 308 10.89 -3.13 -9.42
C ALA A 308 11.45 -2.59 -8.12
N GLY A 309 10.91 -1.49 -7.63
CA GLY A 309 11.13 -0.99 -6.28
C GLY A 309 9.88 -1.26 -5.45
N PHE A 310 10.05 -1.99 -4.35
CA PHE A 310 9.01 -2.27 -3.38
C PHE A 310 9.32 -1.52 -2.09
N TYR A 311 8.38 -0.75 -1.57
CA TYR A 311 8.57 0.07 -0.37
C TYR A 311 7.55 -0.32 0.70
N ALA A 312 8.02 -0.76 1.86
CA ALA A 312 7.23 -1.15 3.01
C ALA A 312 7.29 -0.06 4.11
N MET A 313 6.38 0.92 4.04
CA MET A 313 6.34 2.04 4.97
C MET A 313 5.54 1.68 6.23
N PRO A 314 6.12 1.74 7.44
CA PRO A 314 5.44 1.41 8.69
C PRO A 314 4.37 2.46 9.05
N ILE A 315 3.10 2.16 8.79
CA ILE A 315 1.97 2.98 9.27
C ILE A 315 1.91 2.93 10.80
N GLY A 316 2.15 1.75 11.37
CA GLY A 316 2.11 1.46 12.79
C GLY A 316 2.38 -0.02 13.05
N THR A 317 2.32 -0.45 14.32
CA THR A 317 2.48 -1.88 14.64
C THR A 317 1.43 -2.70 13.89
N GLY A 318 1.86 -3.74 13.17
CA GLY A 318 0.97 -4.63 12.41
C GLY A 318 0.30 -3.99 11.19
N ARG A 319 0.74 -2.80 10.77
CA ARG A 319 0.15 -2.07 9.63
C ARG A 319 1.23 -1.38 8.79
N THR A 320 1.11 -1.54 7.48
CA THR A 320 2.12 -1.08 6.52
C THR A 320 1.46 -0.45 5.32
N ARG A 321 2.06 0.60 4.78
CA ARG A 321 1.74 1.10 3.46
C ARG A 321 2.75 0.55 2.47
N PHE A 322 2.25 -0.18 1.48
CA PHE A 322 3.03 -0.77 0.43
C PHE A 322 2.98 0.10 -0.82
N PHE A 323 4.15 0.56 -1.27
CA PHE A 323 4.30 1.20 -2.58
C PHE A 323 5.07 0.27 -3.50
N THR A 324 4.70 0.22 -4.77
CA THR A 324 5.52 -0.45 -5.78
C THR A 324 5.72 0.45 -6.98
N ARG A 325 6.89 0.34 -7.60
CA ARG A 325 7.22 1.00 -8.85
C ARG A 325 7.89 0.01 -9.77
N TYR A 326 7.24 -0.27 -10.89
CA TYR A 326 7.79 -1.13 -11.94
C TYR A 326 8.39 -0.24 -13.02
N ALA A 327 9.72 -0.13 -13.03
CA ALA A 327 10.44 0.65 -14.02
C ALA A 327 10.58 -0.16 -15.31
N ARG A 328 10.24 0.48 -16.43
CA ARG A 328 10.34 -0.12 -17.78
C ARG A 328 10.76 0.93 -18.80
N ASN A 329 11.50 0.47 -19.80
CA ASN A 329 11.88 1.22 -21.00
C ASN A 329 11.23 0.67 -22.28
N ILE A 330 10.42 -0.38 -22.18
CA ILE A 330 9.68 -0.96 -23.30
C ILE A 330 8.31 -0.27 -23.41
N ALA A 331 7.97 0.12 -24.63
CA ALA A 331 6.76 0.88 -24.96
C ALA A 331 6.49 2.03 -23.97
N PRO A 332 7.46 2.92 -23.71
CA PRO A 332 7.36 3.91 -22.63
C PRO A 332 6.25 4.93 -22.86
N LYS A 333 5.74 5.06 -24.10
CA LYS A 333 4.61 5.93 -24.47
C LYS A 333 3.23 5.32 -24.17
N ILE A 334 3.16 4.02 -23.86
CA ILE A 334 1.90 3.35 -23.53
C ILE A 334 1.74 3.39 -22.01
N HIS A 335 0.75 4.14 -21.53
CA HIS A 335 0.40 4.20 -20.10
C HIS A 335 -1.02 3.65 -19.93
N PRO A 336 -1.17 2.36 -19.53
CA PRO A 336 -2.49 1.87 -19.18
C PRO A 336 -3.02 2.67 -17.99
N PRO A 337 -4.35 2.88 -17.88
CA PRO A 337 -4.94 3.56 -16.73
C PRO A 337 -4.50 2.89 -15.44
N ARG A 338 -4.03 3.67 -14.46
CA ARG A 338 -3.41 3.09 -13.25
C ARG A 338 -4.38 2.23 -12.45
N TRP A 339 -5.68 2.55 -12.46
CA TRP A 339 -6.70 1.70 -11.83
C TRP A 339 -6.77 0.29 -12.41
N LEU A 340 -6.43 0.08 -13.69
CA LEU A 340 -6.41 -1.24 -14.31
C LEU A 340 -5.20 -2.05 -13.80
N ILE A 341 -4.04 -1.39 -13.70
CA ILE A 341 -2.82 -1.94 -13.09
C ILE A 341 -3.12 -2.34 -11.63
N HIS A 342 -3.83 -1.49 -10.89
CA HIS A 342 -4.24 -1.78 -9.52
C HIS A 342 -5.13 -3.01 -9.40
N ILE A 343 -6.05 -3.28 -10.32
CA ILE A 343 -6.88 -4.50 -10.29
C ILE A 343 -5.99 -5.75 -10.43
N ALA A 344 -5.03 -5.72 -11.35
CA ALA A 344 -4.11 -6.83 -11.56
C ALA A 344 -3.21 -7.06 -10.33
N LEU A 345 -2.57 -6.00 -9.84
CA LEU A 345 -1.66 -6.07 -8.69
C LEU A 345 -2.36 -6.36 -7.37
N ASN A 346 -3.59 -5.90 -7.15
CA ASN A 346 -4.36 -6.31 -5.98
C ASN A 346 -4.56 -7.83 -5.96
N SER A 347 -4.85 -8.43 -7.11
CA SER A 347 -5.04 -9.89 -7.20
C SER A 347 -3.73 -10.65 -6.97
N PHE A 348 -2.58 -10.06 -7.29
CA PHE A 348 -1.27 -10.57 -6.93
C PHE A 348 -1.03 -10.48 -5.41
N VAL A 349 -1.10 -9.27 -4.85
CA VAL A 349 -0.81 -9.01 -3.42
C VAL A 349 -1.81 -9.72 -2.47
N ASP A 350 -3.05 -9.94 -2.91
CA ASP A 350 -4.05 -10.70 -2.13
C ASP A 350 -3.62 -12.15 -1.83
N GLN A 351 -2.75 -12.75 -2.65
CA GLN A 351 -2.25 -14.12 -2.46
C GLN A 351 -1.34 -14.23 -1.24
N ASP A 352 -0.56 -13.19 -0.94
CA ASP A 352 0.36 -13.16 0.21
C ASP A 352 -0.29 -12.55 1.45
N THR A 353 -1.09 -11.49 1.28
CA THR A 353 -1.54 -10.63 2.39
C THR A 353 -2.14 -11.42 3.55
N TYR A 354 -2.99 -12.41 3.26
CA TYR A 354 -3.61 -13.21 4.32
C TYR A 354 -2.63 -14.20 4.97
N LEU A 355 -1.68 -14.77 4.21
CA LEU A 355 -0.65 -15.63 4.77
C LEU A 355 0.21 -14.83 5.75
N LEU A 356 0.63 -13.63 5.37
CA LEU A 356 1.38 -12.73 6.24
C LEU A 356 0.57 -12.31 7.47
N ALA A 357 -0.73 -12.04 7.33
CA ALA A 357 -1.59 -11.74 8.46
C ALA A 357 -1.64 -12.90 9.47
N THR A 358 -1.66 -14.17 9.00
CA THR A 358 -1.61 -15.32 9.90
C THR A 358 -0.24 -15.53 10.56
N GLN A 359 0.86 -15.18 9.88
CA GLN A 359 2.21 -15.19 10.47
C GLN A 359 2.36 -14.10 11.54
N GLN A 360 1.81 -12.91 11.27
CA GLN A 360 1.85 -11.75 12.16
C GLN A 360 1.35 -12.05 13.56
N GLU A 361 0.26 -12.80 13.69
CA GLU A 361 -0.32 -13.15 14.98
C GLU A 361 0.71 -13.85 15.89
N VAL A 362 1.46 -14.78 15.32
CA VAL A 362 2.51 -15.50 16.01
C VAL A 362 3.72 -14.60 16.27
N THR A 363 4.19 -13.88 15.26
CA THR A 363 5.39 -13.02 15.35
C THR A 363 5.22 -11.90 16.37
N LEU A 364 4.13 -11.13 16.30
CA LEU A 364 3.91 -10.00 17.21
C LEU A 364 3.59 -10.46 18.64
N SER A 365 2.94 -11.62 18.80
CA SER A 365 2.66 -12.17 20.14
C SER A 365 3.94 -12.58 20.86
N GLU A 366 4.91 -13.19 20.17
CA GLU A 366 6.21 -13.50 20.79
C GLU A 366 7.03 -12.23 21.07
N GLU A 367 7.05 -11.29 20.13
CA GLU A 367 7.71 -9.99 20.34
C GLU A 367 7.11 -9.26 21.56
N PHE A 368 5.79 -9.29 21.73
CA PHE A 368 5.13 -8.79 22.95
C PHE A 368 5.66 -9.51 24.21
N LYS A 369 5.74 -10.84 24.20
CA LYS A 369 6.19 -11.61 25.37
C LYS A 369 7.62 -11.25 25.77
N GLU A 370 8.51 -11.10 24.79
CA GLU A 370 9.89 -10.68 25.00
C GLU A 370 9.97 -9.26 25.58
N ILE A 371 9.18 -8.33 25.02
CA ILE A 371 9.03 -6.96 25.49
C ILE A 371 8.51 -6.89 26.93
N ALA A 372 7.49 -7.68 27.26
CA ALA A 372 6.89 -7.73 28.58
C ALA A 372 7.85 -8.33 29.63
N ALA A 373 8.56 -9.41 29.27
CA ALA A 373 9.56 -10.04 30.12
C ALA A 373 10.77 -9.13 30.39
N ALA A 374 11.23 -8.36 29.40
CA ALA A 374 12.29 -7.37 29.60
C ALA A 374 11.87 -6.27 30.59
N ARG A 375 10.59 -5.90 30.59
CA ARG A 375 10.03 -4.90 31.52
C ARG A 375 9.96 -5.38 32.96
N THR A 376 9.59 -6.65 33.18
CA THR A 376 9.55 -7.23 34.53
C THR A 376 10.95 -7.47 35.09
N ALA A 377 11.92 -7.81 34.22
CA ALA A 377 13.31 -7.96 34.61
C ALA A 377 13.97 -6.61 35.01
N SER A 378 13.70 -5.54 34.26
CA SER A 378 14.25 -4.20 34.54
C SER A 378 13.64 -3.52 35.78
N SER A 379 12.45 -3.92 36.23
CA SER A 379 11.88 -3.44 37.49
C SER A 379 12.50 -4.08 38.74
N HIS A 380 13.40 -5.06 38.57
CA HIS A 380 14.07 -5.79 39.66
C HIS A 380 15.59 -5.57 39.70
N SER A 381 16.15 -4.75 38.81
CA SER A 381 17.58 -4.41 38.82
C SER A 381 17.79 -2.89 38.75
N ASP A 382 18.26 -2.31 39.84
CA ASP A 382 18.81 -0.96 39.85
C ASP A 382 20.10 -0.94 39.01
N GLY A 383 20.03 -0.36 37.80
CA GLY A 383 21.21 0.11 37.08
C GLY A 383 21.85 -0.78 36.00
N ALA A 384 21.08 -1.55 35.23
CA ALA A 384 21.62 -2.28 34.06
C ALA A 384 21.34 -1.58 32.72
N GLU A 385 22.40 -1.36 31.95
CA GLU A 385 22.43 -0.74 30.63
C GLU A 385 21.40 -1.33 29.64
N HIS A 386 20.66 -0.45 28.95
CA HIS A 386 19.72 -0.75 27.87
C HIS A 386 20.44 -1.14 26.56
N GLY A 387 21.25 -2.20 26.57
CA GLY A 387 22.25 -2.46 25.53
C GLY A 387 21.97 -3.59 24.52
N SER A 388 20.91 -4.41 24.66
CA SER A 388 20.66 -5.49 23.69
C SER A 388 19.18 -5.72 23.42
N SER A 389 18.81 -5.68 22.14
CA SER A 389 17.46 -6.03 21.67
C SER A 389 17.03 -7.41 22.20
N PRO A 390 15.89 -7.51 22.90
CA PRO A 390 15.35 -8.80 23.31
C PRO A 390 14.78 -9.59 22.12
N LEU A 391 14.56 -8.93 20.96
CA LEU A 391 13.95 -9.50 19.77
C LEU A 391 14.93 -10.41 19.04
N LYS A 392 14.69 -11.72 19.09
CA LYS A 392 15.43 -12.70 18.29
C LYS A 392 14.48 -13.43 17.36
N ARG A 393 14.24 -12.88 16.16
CA ARG A 393 13.50 -13.58 15.09
C ARG A 393 14.10 -14.92 14.68
N ARG A 394 15.34 -15.22 15.11
CA ARG A 394 16.04 -16.50 14.90
C ARG A 394 15.20 -17.76 15.19
N ARG A 395 14.18 -17.69 16.05
CA ARG A 395 13.34 -18.85 16.41
C ARG A 395 12.39 -19.32 15.30
N TRP A 396 12.13 -18.53 14.26
CA TRP A 396 11.12 -18.83 13.24
C TRP A 396 11.63 -19.61 12.02
N TYR A 397 12.94 -19.60 11.76
CA TYR A 397 13.55 -20.26 10.60
C TYR A 397 13.95 -21.70 10.97
N CYS A 398 12.99 -22.62 11.00
CA CYS A 398 13.21 -23.97 11.51
C CYS A 398 14.02 -24.89 10.55
N HIS A 399 14.21 -24.48 9.30
CA HIS A 399 15.17 -25.10 8.37
C HIS A 399 15.48 -24.10 7.27
N ARG A 400 16.75 -23.81 7.00
CA ARG A 400 17.12 -22.79 6.03
C ARG A 400 17.21 -23.38 4.64
N SER A 401 16.41 -22.88 3.70
CA SER A 401 16.71 -23.05 2.29
C SER A 401 17.92 -22.17 1.93
N PRO A 402 18.65 -22.47 0.85
CA PRO A 402 19.73 -21.60 0.38
C PRO A 402 19.29 -20.16 0.06
N SER A 403 18.00 -19.93 -0.19
CA SER A 403 17.34 -18.64 -0.42
C SER A 403 17.06 -17.86 0.88
N ASP A 404 17.14 -18.50 2.06
CA ASP A 404 16.97 -17.80 3.33
C ASP A 404 18.19 -16.96 3.73
N ASN A 405 19.33 -17.09 3.04
CA ASN A 405 20.55 -16.36 3.39
C ASN A 405 20.38 -14.83 3.42
N LEU A 406 19.56 -14.30 2.50
CA LEU A 406 19.23 -12.88 2.40
C LEU A 406 18.33 -12.50 3.58
N LEU A 407 17.27 -13.26 3.80
CA LEU A 407 16.29 -13.04 4.87
C LEU A 407 16.94 -13.06 6.26
N VAL A 408 17.89 -13.96 6.48
CA VAL A 408 18.67 -14.01 7.73
C VAL A 408 19.46 -12.72 7.95
N THR A 409 20.03 -12.16 6.89
CA THR A 409 20.84 -10.95 6.97
C THR A 409 19.97 -9.72 7.16
N VAL A 410 18.86 -9.62 6.43
CA VAL A 410 17.81 -8.61 6.63
C VAL A 410 17.20 -8.70 8.03
N GLY A 411 16.94 -9.91 8.52
CA GLY A 411 16.40 -10.19 9.85
C GLY A 411 17.30 -9.69 10.98
N LYS A 412 18.63 -9.77 10.83
CA LYS A 412 19.57 -9.17 11.80
C LYS A 412 19.44 -7.65 11.87
N TRP A 413 19.22 -6.99 10.72
CA TRP A 413 18.96 -5.55 10.70
C TRP A 413 17.61 -5.25 11.36
N LEU A 414 16.56 -6.02 11.05
CA LEU A 414 15.24 -5.85 11.65
C LEU A 414 15.26 -6.04 13.19
N ASP A 415 15.97 -7.05 13.70
CA ASP A 415 16.15 -7.30 15.14
C ASP A 415 16.81 -6.09 15.84
N ALA A 416 17.67 -5.34 15.14
CA ALA A 416 18.31 -4.13 15.66
C ALA A 416 17.46 -2.86 15.45
N ALA A 417 16.69 -2.79 14.36
CA ALA A 417 15.90 -1.63 13.96
C ALA A 417 14.58 -1.52 14.74
N LEU A 418 13.84 -2.63 14.88
CA LEU A 418 12.50 -2.65 15.48
C LEU A 418 12.41 -2.01 16.88
N PRO A 419 13.33 -2.28 17.83
CA PRO A 419 13.24 -1.69 19.17
C PRO A 419 13.34 -0.16 19.17
N THR A 420 13.93 0.41 18.12
CA THR A 420 14.13 1.85 17.97
C THR A 420 12.93 2.55 17.34
N LEU A 421 11.91 1.82 16.87
CA LEU A 421 10.78 2.42 16.16
C LEU A 421 9.82 3.13 17.13
N PRO A 422 9.45 4.41 16.86
CA PRO A 422 8.50 5.16 17.67
C PRO A 422 7.17 4.41 17.80
N ASN A 423 6.54 4.52 18.97
CA ASN A 423 5.22 3.95 19.29
C ASN A 423 5.08 2.42 19.17
N ARG A 424 6.05 1.68 18.59
CA ARG A 424 5.93 0.22 18.40
C ARG A 424 5.69 -0.50 19.72
N TYR A 425 6.55 -0.22 20.69
CA TYR A 425 6.52 -0.80 22.02
C TYR A 425 5.19 -0.55 22.73
N THR A 426 4.76 0.72 22.77
CA THR A 426 3.49 1.14 23.37
C THR A 426 2.30 0.48 22.68
N ALA A 427 2.28 0.47 21.35
CA ALA A 427 1.19 -0.11 20.57
C ALA A 427 1.07 -1.63 20.76
N LEU A 428 2.20 -2.34 20.84
CA LEU A 428 2.20 -3.78 21.16
C LEU A 428 1.61 -4.03 22.56
N LEU A 429 2.04 -3.25 23.55
CA LEU A 429 1.56 -3.41 24.91
C LEU A 429 0.07 -3.11 25.07
N GLU A 430 -0.43 -2.07 24.42
CA GLU A 430 -1.86 -1.73 24.39
C GLU A 430 -2.68 -2.83 23.71
N ALA A 431 -2.18 -3.38 22.59
CA ALA A 431 -2.84 -4.47 21.88
C ALA A 431 -2.95 -5.73 22.76
N GLY A 432 -1.89 -6.09 23.50
CA GLY A 432 -1.93 -7.25 24.40
C GLY A 432 -2.78 -7.04 25.66
N ALA A 433 -2.99 -5.80 26.10
CA ALA A 433 -3.80 -5.48 27.28
C ALA A 433 -5.32 -5.52 27.02
N ALA A 434 -5.75 -5.37 25.76
CA ALA A 434 -7.16 -5.29 25.38
C ALA A 434 -7.97 -6.57 25.67
N ASP A 435 -7.31 -7.74 25.76
CA ASP A 435 -7.99 -9.04 25.79
C ASP A 435 -8.15 -9.68 27.17
N GLY A 436 -7.66 -9.07 28.26
CA GLY A 436 -7.89 -9.52 29.64
C GLY A 436 -7.40 -10.94 30.00
N ALA A 437 -6.85 -11.67 29.04
CA ALA A 437 -6.25 -13.00 29.12
C ALA A 437 -4.90 -12.98 28.37
N ALA A 438 -4.16 -14.10 28.38
CA ALA A 438 -2.82 -14.18 27.81
C ALA A 438 -2.70 -13.50 26.42
N PRO A 439 -1.63 -12.74 26.18
CA PRO A 439 -1.53 -11.72 25.14
C PRO A 439 -1.30 -12.36 23.78
N ILE A 440 -2.38 -12.73 23.09
CA ILE A 440 -2.33 -13.21 21.72
C ILE A 440 -2.84 -12.09 20.83
N ILE A 441 -1.96 -11.49 20.04
CA ILE A 441 -2.33 -10.51 19.02
C ILE A 441 -3.00 -11.27 17.89
N ARG A 442 -4.32 -11.22 17.81
CA ARG A 442 -5.07 -11.94 16.78
C ARG A 442 -5.04 -11.23 15.44
N SER A 443 -4.95 -12.03 14.38
CA SER A 443 -5.16 -11.53 13.02
C SER A 443 -6.63 -11.18 12.78
N GLU A 444 -6.86 -10.11 12.02
CA GLU A 444 -8.20 -9.73 11.59
C GLU A 444 -8.79 -10.80 10.63
N PRO A 445 -10.12 -10.95 10.54
CA PRO A 445 -10.74 -11.88 9.60
C PRO A 445 -10.31 -11.60 8.15
N ARG A 446 -10.27 -12.66 7.33
CA ARG A 446 -9.85 -12.56 5.92
C ARG A 446 -10.60 -11.48 5.14
N GLU A 447 -11.89 -11.28 5.43
CA GLU A 447 -12.73 -10.26 4.81
C GLU A 447 -12.21 -8.84 5.05
N VAL A 448 -11.67 -8.58 6.24
CA VAL A 448 -11.09 -7.29 6.64
C VAL A 448 -9.69 -7.15 6.03
N VAL A 449 -8.88 -8.21 6.12
CA VAL A 449 -7.50 -8.24 5.60
C VAL A 449 -7.45 -8.00 4.09
N LEU A 450 -8.45 -8.52 3.36
CA LEU A 450 -8.52 -8.44 1.91
C LEU A 450 -9.51 -7.37 1.40
N ASP A 451 -9.97 -6.43 2.25
CA ASP A 451 -10.83 -5.33 1.81
C ASP A 451 -10.06 -4.34 0.92
N ARG A 452 -10.17 -4.52 -0.40
CA ARG A 452 -9.52 -3.65 -1.37
C ARG A 452 -10.02 -2.21 -1.34
N PHE A 453 -11.23 -1.93 -0.85
CA PHE A 453 -11.74 -0.56 -0.85
C PHE A 453 -10.99 0.28 0.18
N ALA A 454 -10.97 -0.18 1.43
CA ALA A 454 -10.28 0.49 2.52
C ALA A 454 -8.75 0.49 2.31
N CYS A 455 -8.20 -0.63 1.82
CA CYS A 455 -6.76 -0.82 1.65
C CYS A 455 -6.18 -0.09 0.44
N GLN A 456 -6.92 0.08 -0.66
CA GLN A 456 -6.34 0.50 -1.94
C GLN A 456 -7.18 1.56 -2.63
N THR A 457 -8.45 1.26 -2.89
CA THR A 457 -9.30 2.11 -3.73
C THR A 457 -9.42 3.51 -3.15
N ALA A 458 -9.67 3.63 -1.84
CA ALA A 458 -9.80 4.92 -1.15
C ALA A 458 -8.52 5.78 -1.14
N LEU A 459 -7.34 5.17 -1.33
CA LEU A 459 -6.06 5.86 -1.34
C LEU A 459 -5.70 6.45 -2.71
N CYS A 460 -6.18 5.83 -3.79
CA CYS A 460 -5.86 6.22 -5.15
C CYS A 460 -7.01 7.04 -5.78
N PRO A 461 -6.81 8.33 -6.10
CA PRO A 461 -7.83 9.15 -6.75
C PRO A 461 -8.35 8.57 -8.08
N GLU A 462 -7.48 7.96 -8.90
CA GLU A 462 -7.89 7.32 -10.15
C GLU A 462 -8.73 6.06 -9.93
N SER A 463 -8.38 5.23 -8.94
CA SER A 463 -9.19 4.06 -8.56
C SER A 463 -10.56 4.50 -8.04
N MET A 464 -10.62 5.53 -7.18
CA MET A 464 -11.89 6.09 -6.70
C MET A 464 -12.73 6.65 -7.85
N ALA A 465 -12.14 7.38 -8.77
CA ALA A 465 -12.84 7.93 -9.93
C ALA A 465 -13.41 6.81 -10.81
N ALA A 466 -12.60 5.78 -11.12
CA ALA A 466 -13.04 4.62 -11.89
C ALA A 466 -14.20 3.88 -11.18
N TYR A 467 -14.07 3.61 -9.88
CA TYR A 467 -15.11 2.98 -9.08
C TYR A 467 -16.43 3.78 -9.11
N ASN A 468 -16.38 5.09 -8.89
CA ASN A 468 -17.56 5.96 -8.93
C ASN A 468 -18.20 6.00 -10.32
N ASN A 469 -17.40 6.08 -11.38
CA ASN A 469 -17.88 6.10 -12.76
C ASN A 469 -18.57 4.77 -13.12
N LEU A 470 -18.00 3.63 -12.73
CA LEU A 470 -18.62 2.32 -12.96
C LEU A 470 -19.94 2.16 -12.21
N ARG A 471 -20.05 2.70 -10.99
CA ARG A 471 -21.32 2.72 -10.25
C ARG A 471 -22.38 3.57 -10.94
N ARG A 472 -22.00 4.76 -11.42
CA ARG A 472 -22.91 5.63 -12.19
C ARG A 472 -23.35 4.94 -13.48
N ALA A 473 -22.41 4.37 -14.25
CA ALA A 473 -22.68 3.64 -15.47
C ALA A 473 -23.66 2.48 -15.23
N ARG A 474 -23.43 1.67 -14.18
CA ARG A 474 -24.36 0.60 -13.77
C ARG A 474 -25.77 1.13 -13.54
N THR A 475 -25.92 2.20 -12.75
CA THR A 475 -27.24 2.77 -12.46
C THR A 475 -27.92 3.30 -13.71
N VAL A 476 -27.21 4.08 -14.53
CA VAL A 476 -27.76 4.66 -15.78
C VAL A 476 -28.17 3.56 -16.76
N CYS A 477 -27.32 2.55 -16.98
CA CYS A 477 -27.61 1.44 -17.87
C CYS A 477 -28.76 0.56 -17.36
N ALA A 478 -28.85 0.32 -16.04
CA ALA A 478 -29.97 -0.42 -15.44
C ALA A 478 -31.30 0.32 -15.61
N VAL A 479 -31.33 1.63 -15.34
CA VAL A 479 -32.52 2.47 -15.53
C VAL A 479 -32.90 2.53 -17.01
N SER A 480 -31.92 2.67 -17.92
CA SER A 480 -32.18 2.67 -19.36
C SER A 480 -32.75 1.34 -19.85
N ALA A 481 -32.24 0.21 -19.37
CA ALA A 481 -32.78 -1.11 -19.68
C ALA A 481 -34.21 -1.27 -19.15
N ALA A 482 -34.48 -0.82 -17.92
CA ALA A 482 -35.81 -0.87 -17.32
C ALA A 482 -36.83 0.00 -18.07
N LEU A 483 -36.49 1.26 -18.36
CA LEU A 483 -37.33 2.16 -19.13
C LEU A 483 -37.56 1.65 -20.56
N GLY A 484 -36.53 1.11 -21.21
CA GLY A 484 -36.67 0.50 -22.53
C GLY A 484 -37.56 -0.75 -22.51
N ALA A 485 -37.47 -1.59 -21.47
CA ALA A 485 -38.34 -2.74 -21.30
C ALA A 485 -39.80 -2.33 -21.06
N VAL A 486 -40.05 -1.30 -20.24
CA VAL A 486 -41.39 -0.71 -20.05
C VAL A 486 -41.91 -0.16 -21.37
N GLY A 487 -41.09 0.57 -22.13
CA GLY A 487 -41.46 1.10 -23.44
C GLY A 487 -41.83 0.01 -24.45
N LEU A 488 -41.08 -1.09 -24.49
CA LEU A 488 -41.40 -2.26 -25.32
C LEU A 488 -42.71 -2.94 -24.88
N LEU A 489 -42.94 -3.06 -23.57
CA LEU A 489 -44.18 -3.62 -23.03
C LEU A 489 -45.38 -2.73 -23.38
N SER A 490 -45.27 -1.41 -23.18
CA SER A 490 -46.31 -0.45 -23.57
C SER A 490 -46.58 -0.50 -25.07
N TYR A 491 -45.54 -0.62 -25.90
CA TYR A 491 -45.68 -0.78 -27.35
C TYR A 491 -46.41 -2.07 -27.73
N ALA A 492 -46.07 -3.19 -27.09
CA ALA A 492 -46.75 -4.46 -27.29
C ALA A 492 -48.23 -4.42 -26.86
N VAL A 493 -48.54 -3.77 -25.73
CA VAL A 493 -49.92 -3.56 -25.27
C VAL A 493 -50.69 -2.68 -26.25
N ALA A 494 -50.11 -1.57 -26.71
CA ALA A 494 -50.73 -0.71 -27.72
C ALA A 494 -51.02 -1.47 -29.02
N ALA A 495 -50.10 -2.35 -29.46
CA ALA A 495 -50.33 -3.20 -30.61
C ALA A 495 -51.47 -4.20 -30.38
N SER A 496 -51.60 -4.79 -29.19
CA SER A 496 -52.73 -5.69 -28.87
C SER A 496 -54.10 -5.01 -28.86
N LEU A 497 -54.14 -3.69 -28.70
CA LEU A 497 -55.36 -2.88 -28.72
C LEU A 497 -55.72 -2.35 -30.13
N GLY A 498 -55.10 -2.88 -31.18
CA GLY A 498 -55.38 -2.53 -32.58
C GLY A 498 -54.33 -1.64 -33.25
N GLY A 499 -53.21 -1.37 -32.59
CA GLY A 499 -52.05 -0.70 -33.19
C GLY A 499 -51.22 -1.62 -34.10
N HIS A 500 -50.59 -1.05 -35.14
CA HIS A 500 -49.71 -1.82 -36.02
C HIS A 500 -48.33 -2.06 -35.37
N LEU A 501 -47.92 -3.32 -35.21
CA LEU A 501 -46.61 -3.68 -34.68
C LEU A 501 -45.53 -3.59 -35.78
N SER A 502 -44.45 -2.87 -35.51
CA SER A 502 -43.25 -2.83 -36.35
C SER A 502 -42.19 -3.74 -35.77
N TRP A 503 -41.96 -4.88 -36.44
CA TRP A 503 -40.91 -5.82 -36.05
C TRP A 503 -39.53 -5.18 -36.01
N ALA A 504 -39.23 -4.24 -36.92
CA ALA A 504 -37.98 -3.52 -36.93
C ALA A 504 -37.81 -2.61 -35.69
N ALA A 505 -38.88 -1.96 -35.23
CA ALA A 505 -38.84 -1.14 -34.02
C ALA A 505 -38.69 -2.00 -32.76
N THR A 506 -39.41 -3.12 -32.67
CA THR A 506 -39.31 -4.08 -31.56
C THR A 506 -37.91 -4.69 -31.46
N LEU A 507 -37.31 -5.10 -32.58
CA LEU A 507 -35.95 -5.66 -32.61
C LEU A 507 -34.90 -4.61 -32.22
N LYS A 508 -35.01 -3.38 -32.71
CA LYS A 508 -34.11 -2.28 -32.32
C LYS A 508 -34.23 -1.95 -30.83
N GLY A 509 -35.45 -1.83 -30.33
CA GLY A 509 -35.70 -1.58 -28.90
C GLY A 509 -35.20 -2.71 -28.01
N GLY A 510 -35.47 -3.96 -28.38
CA GLY A 510 -34.99 -5.15 -27.66
C GLY A 510 -33.46 -5.25 -27.65
N GLY A 511 -32.81 -4.95 -28.78
CA GLY A 511 -31.35 -4.88 -28.88
C GLY A 511 -30.74 -3.83 -27.95
N LEU A 512 -31.31 -2.63 -27.91
CA LEU A 512 -30.86 -1.56 -27.00
C LEU A 512 -31.04 -1.92 -25.52
N VAL A 513 -32.17 -2.52 -25.15
CA VAL A 513 -32.41 -3.01 -23.78
C VAL A 513 -31.38 -4.06 -23.38
N SER A 514 -31.09 -4.99 -24.28
CA SER A 514 -30.12 -6.07 -24.05
C SER A 514 -28.70 -5.53 -23.88
N LEU A 515 -28.29 -4.58 -24.74
CA LEU A 515 -27.00 -3.91 -24.64
C LEU A 515 -26.87 -3.13 -23.32
N ALA A 516 -27.90 -2.38 -22.93
CA ALA A 516 -27.92 -1.64 -21.67
C ALA A 516 -27.84 -2.59 -20.45
N ALA A 517 -28.57 -3.71 -20.47
CA ALA A 517 -28.49 -4.72 -19.42
C ALA A 517 -27.09 -5.35 -19.33
N ALA A 518 -26.49 -5.70 -20.47
CA ALA A 518 -25.13 -6.24 -20.54
C ALA A 518 -24.09 -5.23 -20.02
N ALA A 519 -24.17 -3.97 -20.42
CA ALA A 519 -23.30 -2.90 -19.95
C ALA A 519 -23.44 -2.67 -18.43
N SER A 520 -24.66 -2.77 -17.90
CA SER A 520 -24.91 -2.70 -16.45
C SER A 520 -24.23 -3.84 -15.69
N LEU A 521 -24.36 -5.08 -16.21
CA LEU A 521 -23.73 -6.27 -15.61
C LEU A 521 -22.20 -6.21 -15.68
N ALA A 522 -21.64 -5.78 -16.81
CA ALA A 522 -20.19 -5.58 -16.98
C ALA A 522 -19.67 -4.52 -16.00
N SER A 523 -20.36 -3.37 -15.91
CA SER A 523 -20.00 -2.28 -14.99
C SER A 523 -20.04 -2.74 -13.52
N HIS A 524 -21.06 -3.53 -13.14
CA HIS A 524 -21.17 -4.12 -11.81
C HIS A 524 -20.01 -5.08 -11.51
N THR A 525 -19.67 -5.94 -12.47
CA THR A 525 -18.61 -6.94 -12.32
C THR A 525 -17.24 -6.28 -12.18
N LEU A 526 -16.99 -5.23 -12.96
CA LEU A 526 -15.75 -4.46 -12.86
C LEU A 526 -15.69 -3.63 -11.57
N ALA A 527 -16.79 -2.99 -11.15
CA ALA A 527 -16.86 -2.25 -9.90
C ALA A 527 -16.54 -3.13 -8.67
N LYS A 528 -16.93 -4.41 -8.70
CA LYS A 528 -16.60 -5.38 -7.63
C LYS A 528 -15.10 -5.62 -7.45
N GLN A 529 -14.27 -5.35 -8.47
CA GLN A 529 -12.82 -5.50 -8.35
C GLN A 529 -12.18 -4.48 -7.39
N PHE A 530 -12.86 -3.36 -7.15
CA PHE A 530 -12.43 -2.28 -6.25
C PHE A 530 -12.90 -2.46 -4.79
N THR A 531 -13.94 -3.26 -4.59
CA THR A 531 -14.54 -3.54 -3.26
C THR A 531 -14.47 -5.02 -2.93
N TYR A 532 -13.51 -5.74 -3.51
CA TYR A 532 -13.45 -7.18 -3.37
C TYR A 532 -13.25 -7.53 -1.90
N VAL A 533 -14.16 -8.34 -1.37
CA VAL A 533 -14.09 -8.93 -0.03
C VAL A 533 -14.10 -10.43 -0.24
N TYR A 534 -13.01 -11.10 0.13
CA TYR A 534 -12.89 -12.55 0.02
C TYR A 534 -13.69 -13.21 1.13
N THR A 535 -14.89 -13.71 0.81
CA THR A 535 -15.76 -14.35 1.81
C THR A 535 -15.38 -15.80 2.08
N ARG A 536 -15.68 -16.29 3.29
CA ARG A 536 -15.59 -17.73 3.65
C ARG A 536 -16.23 -18.67 2.62
N GLN A 537 -17.36 -18.31 2.02
CA GLN A 537 -18.02 -19.13 1.00
C GLN A 537 -17.20 -19.24 -0.29
N LYS A 538 -16.50 -18.16 -0.67
CA LYS A 538 -15.57 -18.20 -1.80
C LYS A 538 -14.35 -19.07 -1.50
N GLN A 539 -13.86 -19.06 -0.25
CA GLN A 539 -12.81 -19.98 0.22
C GLN A 539 -13.17 -21.45 -0.01
N VAL A 540 -14.33 -21.86 0.48
CA VAL A 540 -14.79 -23.26 0.35
C VAL A 540 -14.88 -23.64 -1.13
N THR A 541 -15.35 -22.72 -1.97
CA THR A 541 -15.47 -22.94 -3.42
C THR A 541 -14.09 -23.09 -4.08
N ASP A 542 -13.12 -22.24 -3.74
CA ASP A 542 -11.78 -22.28 -4.35
C ASP A 542 -10.96 -23.48 -3.84
N LEU A 543 -11.04 -23.82 -2.54
CA LEU A 543 -10.44 -25.03 -1.98
C LEU A 543 -11.01 -26.29 -2.64
N ALA A 544 -12.33 -26.36 -2.89
CA ALA A 544 -12.95 -27.48 -3.59
C ALA A 544 -12.46 -27.63 -5.05
N LYS A 545 -12.05 -26.54 -5.71
CA LYS A 545 -11.42 -26.60 -7.04
C LYS A 545 -10.01 -27.16 -6.96
N LEU A 546 -9.23 -26.77 -5.95
CA LEU A 546 -7.88 -27.30 -5.70
C LEU A 546 -7.91 -28.82 -5.42
N THR A 547 -8.85 -29.30 -4.62
CA THR A 547 -9.04 -30.75 -4.37
C THR A 547 -9.39 -31.51 -5.65
N LYS A 548 -10.12 -30.90 -6.59
CA LYS A 548 -10.43 -31.51 -7.89
C LYS A 548 -9.21 -31.54 -8.82
N LEU A 549 -8.36 -30.51 -8.77
CA LEU A 549 -7.09 -30.44 -9.51
C LEU A 549 -6.09 -31.51 -9.02
N THR A 550 -5.94 -31.68 -7.70
CA THR A 550 -5.08 -32.73 -7.14
C THR A 550 -5.60 -34.14 -7.42
N ALA A 551 -6.93 -34.34 -7.43
CA ALA A 551 -7.54 -35.61 -7.84
C ALA A 551 -7.35 -35.93 -9.34
N HIS A 552 -7.14 -34.93 -10.19
CA HIS A 552 -6.80 -35.11 -11.61
C HIS A 552 -5.32 -35.41 -11.82
N MET A 553 -4.43 -34.78 -11.04
CA MET A 553 -2.99 -35.06 -11.06
C MET A 553 -2.64 -36.43 -10.48
N GLY A 554 -3.37 -36.90 -9.47
CA GLY A 554 -3.20 -38.25 -8.90
C GLY A 554 -3.57 -39.40 -9.86
N LYS A 555 -4.27 -39.12 -10.97
CA LYS A 555 -4.61 -40.12 -11.99
C LYS A 555 -3.60 -40.20 -13.14
N THR A 556 -2.64 -39.28 -13.23
CA THR A 556 -1.69 -39.19 -14.35
C THR A 556 -0.27 -39.64 -14.01
N ASN A 557 0.03 -40.01 -12.75
CA ASN A 557 1.33 -40.58 -12.38
C ASN A 557 1.17 -41.68 -11.31
N VAL A 558 0.79 -42.88 -11.75
CA VAL A 558 1.10 -44.13 -11.05
C VAL A 558 1.60 -45.13 -12.09
N GLY A 559 2.79 -44.88 -12.62
CA GLY A 559 3.66 -45.89 -13.19
C GLY A 559 4.74 -46.18 -12.15
N ALA A 560 4.61 -47.30 -11.46
CA ALA A 560 5.51 -47.73 -10.40
C ALA A 560 6.89 -48.09 -10.97
N ASP A 561 7.95 -47.54 -10.39
CA ASP A 561 9.19 -48.28 -10.10
C ASP A 561 10.13 -47.43 -9.23
N VAL A 562 9.97 -47.56 -7.91
CA VAL A 562 11.04 -47.23 -6.96
C VAL A 562 11.22 -48.44 -6.06
N LYS A 563 12.20 -49.28 -6.39
CA LYS A 563 12.68 -50.34 -5.51
C LYS A 563 13.26 -49.71 -4.25
N ALA A 564 12.61 -49.96 -3.12
CA ALA A 564 13.14 -49.63 -1.80
C ALA A 564 14.36 -50.51 -1.49
N GLY A 565 15.51 -49.88 -1.20
CA GLY A 565 16.66 -50.54 -0.58
C GLY A 565 16.46 -50.68 0.94
N PRO A 566 17.06 -51.69 1.58
CA PRO A 566 16.77 -52.04 2.97
C PRO A 566 17.46 -51.11 3.98
N ARG A 567 16.79 -50.94 5.13
CA ARG A 567 17.08 -50.02 6.23
C ARG A 567 18.32 -50.36 7.04
#